data_AF-N8V3V2-F1
#
_entry.id   AF-N8V3V2-F1
#
_cell.length_a   1.000
_cell.length_b   1.000
_cell.length_c   1.000
_cell.angle_alpha   90.00
_cell.angle_beta   90.00
_cell.angle_gamma   90.00
#
_symmetry.space_group_name_H-M   'P 1'
#
loop_
_entity.id
_entity.type
_entity.pdbx_description
1 polymer ?
#
loop_
_entity_poly.entity_id
_entity_poly.type
_entity_poly.pdbx_seq_one_letter_code
_entity_poly.pdbx_strand_id
1 'polypeptide(L)'
;MLPTDQSQSCTMNYTHLTQKERYQIYALLREGFSKRHIAFRLCRAPSTITREIKRNRNRNGYFAKHAHKLACERIKSNPTLITPNLWYDVEKYLNIQWSPKQISSQIGVSFTSIYRCIQKDKIAGGFFYTHLHFLNQRKRKYGYPETQGQISNRKNIRKRSDLNHYTNEYIAEITYR
;
A
#
# COMPACT_ATOMS: atom_id res chain seq x y z
N MET A 1 -4.35 2.62 -48.94
CA MET A 1 -5.17 2.59 -47.71
C MET A 1 -4.36 1.87 -46.64
N LEU A 2 -3.79 2.60 -45.69
CA LEU A 2 -3.04 2.00 -44.57
C LEU A 2 -4.01 1.76 -43.40
N PRO A 3 -3.95 0.60 -42.72
CA PRO A 3 -4.77 0.36 -41.54
C PRO A 3 -4.26 1.21 -40.38
N THR A 4 -5.10 2.10 -39.84
CA THR A 4 -4.86 2.79 -38.57
C THR A 4 -5.03 1.81 -37.42
N ASP A 5 -3.97 1.11 -37.05
CA ASP A 5 -3.92 0.35 -35.81
C ASP A 5 -3.71 1.31 -34.62
N GLN A 6 -4.82 1.74 -34.03
CA GLN A 6 -4.85 2.51 -32.77
C GLN A 6 -5.45 1.67 -31.65
N SER A 7 -4.95 0.44 -31.47
CA SER A 7 -5.26 -0.36 -30.29
C SER A 7 -4.13 -0.26 -29.25
N GLN A 8 -3.80 0.97 -28.83
CA GLN A 8 -2.95 1.16 -27.65
C GLN A 8 -3.71 0.69 -26.40
N SER A 9 -3.35 -0.50 -25.93
CA SER A 9 -3.81 -1.09 -24.68
C SER A 9 -3.54 -0.13 -23.51
N CYS A 10 -4.58 0.54 -23.04
CA CYS A 10 -4.52 1.43 -21.89
C CYS A 10 -4.54 0.60 -20.60
N THR A 11 -3.42 -0.04 -20.24
CA THR A 11 -3.27 -0.63 -18.91
C THR A 11 -3.22 0.49 -17.89
N MET A 12 -4.37 0.76 -17.26
CA MET A 12 -4.60 1.84 -16.29
C MET A 12 -3.90 1.53 -14.97
N ASN A 13 -2.57 1.64 -14.93
CA ASN A 13 -1.88 1.81 -13.66
C ASN A 13 -2.18 3.21 -13.13
N TYR A 14 -2.69 3.30 -11.89
CA TYR A 14 -2.98 4.57 -11.23
C TYR A 14 -1.68 5.37 -11.12
N THR A 15 -1.51 6.31 -12.05
CA THR A 15 -0.34 7.14 -12.19
C THR A 15 -0.81 8.57 -12.15
N HIS A 16 -0.23 9.37 -11.24
CA HIS A 16 -0.46 10.80 -11.22
C HIS A 16 -0.06 11.40 -12.57
N LEU A 17 -0.80 12.40 -13.04
CA LEU A 17 -0.41 13.14 -14.24
C LEU A 17 1.01 13.68 -14.07
N THR A 18 1.84 13.44 -15.07
CA THR A 18 3.22 13.93 -15.16
C THR A 18 3.24 15.42 -15.47
N GLN A 19 4.40 16.06 -15.33
CA GLN A 19 4.57 17.46 -15.74
C GLN A 19 4.31 17.62 -17.26
N LYS A 20 4.77 16.68 -18.09
CA LYS A 20 4.61 16.67 -19.55
C LYS A 20 3.14 16.60 -19.97
N GLU A 21 2.36 15.70 -19.37
CA GLU A 21 0.92 15.61 -19.63
C GLU A 21 0.20 16.91 -19.29
N ARG A 22 0.58 17.60 -18.19
CA ARG A 22 -0.01 18.91 -17.85
C ARG A 22 0.30 19.99 -18.89
N TYR A 23 1.49 19.97 -19.49
CA TYR A 23 1.82 20.87 -20.59
C TYR A 23 0.99 20.57 -21.84
N GLN A 24 0.77 19.29 -22.16
CA GLN A 24 -0.10 18.89 -23.27
C GLN A 24 -1.55 19.30 -23.04
N ILE A 25 -2.08 19.14 -21.81
CA ILE A 25 -3.40 19.64 -21.43
C ILE A 25 -3.48 21.15 -21.64
N TYR A 26 -2.46 21.91 -21.20
CA TYR A 26 -2.42 23.36 -21.35
C TYR A 26 -2.42 23.80 -22.83
N ALA A 27 -1.57 23.21 -23.67
CA ALA A 27 -1.50 23.53 -25.09
C ALA A 27 -2.85 23.27 -25.80
N LEU A 28 -3.42 22.08 -25.57
CA LEU A 28 -4.70 21.70 -26.18
C LEU A 28 -5.89 22.55 -25.70
N LEU A 29 -5.88 22.97 -24.44
CA LEU A 29 -6.91 23.89 -23.93
C LEU A 29 -6.80 25.26 -24.59
N ARG A 30 -5.57 25.75 -24.85
CA ARG A 30 -5.35 27.01 -25.57
C ARG A 30 -5.80 26.94 -27.02
N GLU A 31 -5.62 25.78 -27.65
CA GLU A 31 -6.10 25.49 -29.01
C GLU A 31 -7.63 25.29 -29.09
N GLY A 32 -8.35 25.31 -27.96
CA GLY A 32 -9.81 25.21 -27.93
C GLY A 32 -10.37 23.78 -27.97
N PHE A 33 -9.52 22.75 -27.82
CA PHE A 33 -9.98 21.36 -27.84
C PHE A 33 -10.85 21.01 -26.62
N SER A 34 -11.84 20.14 -26.85
CA SER A 34 -12.71 19.65 -25.77
C SER A 34 -11.94 18.77 -24.78
N LYS A 35 -12.36 18.75 -23.51
CA LYS A 35 -11.75 17.92 -22.47
C LYS A 35 -11.76 16.43 -22.83
N ARG A 36 -12.79 15.99 -23.57
CA ARG A 36 -12.94 14.61 -24.04
C ARG A 36 -11.90 14.28 -25.11
N HIS A 37 -11.63 15.21 -26.03
CA HIS A 37 -10.56 15.08 -27.02
C HIS A 37 -9.18 15.01 -26.36
N ILE A 38 -8.92 15.88 -25.37
CA ILE A 38 -7.67 15.88 -24.60
C ILE A 38 -7.46 14.53 -23.89
N ALA A 39 -8.52 14.01 -23.28
CA ALA A 39 -8.48 12.73 -22.59
C ALA A 39 -8.15 11.57 -23.54
N PHE A 40 -8.77 11.54 -24.72
CA PHE A 40 -8.47 10.57 -25.77
C PHE A 40 -7.01 10.65 -26.22
N ARG A 41 -6.50 11.86 -26.53
CA ARG A 41 -5.11 12.06 -26.98
C ARG A 41 -4.07 11.63 -25.94
N LEU A 42 -4.39 11.78 -24.65
CA LEU A 42 -3.50 11.41 -23.55
C LEU A 42 -3.72 9.98 -23.06
N CYS A 43 -4.63 9.22 -23.67
CA CYS A 43 -5.02 7.89 -23.20
C CYS A 43 -5.42 7.89 -21.71
N ARG A 44 -6.13 8.95 -21.28
CA ARG A 44 -6.61 9.13 -19.90
C ARG A 44 -8.13 9.15 -19.86
N ALA A 45 -8.69 8.81 -18.70
CA ALA A 45 -10.12 8.98 -18.47
C ALA A 45 -10.53 10.48 -18.55
N PRO A 46 -11.66 10.83 -19.19
CA PRO A 46 -12.17 12.21 -19.23
C PRO A 46 -12.39 12.82 -17.85
N SER A 47 -12.74 11.99 -16.86
CA SER A 47 -12.88 12.38 -15.46
C SER A 47 -11.55 12.83 -14.85
N THR A 48 -10.42 12.24 -15.25
CA THR A 48 -9.08 12.63 -14.78
C THR A 48 -8.72 14.02 -15.28
N ILE A 49 -8.91 14.31 -16.57
CA ILE A 49 -8.66 15.63 -17.15
C ILE A 49 -9.57 16.68 -16.53
N THR A 50 -10.86 16.37 -16.35
CA THR A 50 -11.82 17.29 -15.74
C THR A 50 -11.45 17.62 -14.29
N ARG A 51 -11.11 16.61 -13.48
CA ARG A 51 -10.66 16.80 -12.09
C ARG A 51 -9.36 17.59 -12.01
N GLU A 52 -8.39 17.30 -12.86
CA GLU A 52 -7.12 18.03 -12.93
C GLU A 52 -7.35 19.52 -13.20
N ILE A 53 -8.15 19.85 -14.22
CA ILE A 53 -8.46 21.23 -14.58
C ILE A 53 -9.23 21.92 -13.46
N LYS A 54 -10.24 21.27 -12.88
CA LYS A 54 -11.05 21.84 -11.79
C LYS A 54 -10.20 22.13 -10.55
N ARG A 55 -9.29 21.21 -10.21
CA ARG A 55 -8.49 21.27 -8.98
C ARG A 55 -7.34 22.28 -9.06
N ASN A 56 -6.78 22.51 -10.25
CA ASN A 56 -5.57 23.32 -10.44
C ASN A 56 -5.79 24.59 -11.27
N ARG A 57 -7.05 25.01 -11.45
CA ARG A 57 -7.39 26.29 -12.09
C ARG A 57 -7.04 27.45 -11.15
N ASN A 58 -6.42 28.49 -11.69
CA ASN A 58 -6.26 29.79 -11.04
C ASN A 58 -7.30 30.79 -11.58
N ARG A 59 -7.34 32.01 -11.06
CA ARG A 59 -8.24 33.08 -11.51
C ARG A 59 -8.16 33.35 -13.02
N ASN A 60 -6.99 33.17 -13.61
CA ASN A 60 -6.69 33.45 -15.01
C ASN A 60 -6.76 32.20 -15.91
N GLY A 61 -7.18 31.04 -15.39
CA GLY A 61 -7.30 29.79 -16.14
C GLY A 61 -6.42 28.64 -15.65
N TYR A 62 -6.11 27.70 -16.53
CA TYR A 62 -5.27 26.54 -16.22
C TYR A 62 -3.84 26.82 -16.69
N PHE A 63 -2.83 26.62 -15.82
CA PHE A 63 -1.42 26.78 -16.17
C PHE A 63 -0.62 25.56 -15.73
N ALA A 64 0.07 24.91 -16.67
CA ALA A 64 0.74 23.62 -16.44
C ALA A 64 1.79 23.67 -15.31
N LYS A 65 2.63 24.72 -15.29
CA LYS A 65 3.69 24.91 -14.27
C LYS A 65 3.09 25.07 -12.86
N HIS A 66 2.04 25.88 -12.75
CA HIS A 66 1.32 26.09 -11.49
C HIS A 66 0.61 24.81 -11.03
N ALA A 67 -0.09 24.14 -11.93
CA ALA A 67 -0.79 22.89 -11.64
C ALA A 67 0.14 21.78 -11.15
N HIS A 68 1.34 21.69 -11.74
CA HIS A 68 2.35 20.75 -11.25
C HIS A 68 2.90 21.13 -9.88
N LYS A 69 3.23 22.41 -9.66
CA LYS A 69 3.67 22.90 -8.34
C LYS A 69 2.67 22.53 -7.25
N LEU A 70 1.38 22.84 -7.44
CA LEU A 70 0.32 22.46 -6.51
C LEU A 70 0.18 20.94 -6.32
N ALA A 71 0.39 20.16 -7.38
CA ALA A 71 0.38 18.71 -7.28
C ALA A 71 1.53 18.18 -6.42
N CYS A 72 2.74 18.71 -6.61
CA CYS A 72 3.91 18.38 -5.80
C CYS A 72 3.75 18.81 -4.34
N GLU A 73 3.22 20.02 -4.09
CA GLU A 73 2.94 20.50 -2.74
C GLU A 73 1.95 19.60 -2.01
N ARG A 74 0.88 19.15 -2.67
CA ARG A 74 -0.07 18.20 -2.09
C ARG A 74 0.54 16.83 -1.76
N ILE A 75 1.53 16.39 -2.52
CA ILE A 75 2.27 15.15 -2.22
C ILE A 75 3.14 15.37 -0.98
N LYS A 76 3.79 16.53 -0.86
CA LYS A 76 4.62 16.90 0.29
C LYS A 76 3.80 17.13 1.56
N SER A 77 2.59 17.69 1.43
CA SER A 77 1.75 18.13 2.54
C SER A 77 1.00 16.99 3.23
N ASN A 78 1.18 15.72 2.83
CA ASN A 78 0.65 14.58 3.58
C ASN A 78 1.48 14.42 4.87
N PRO A 79 1.02 14.93 6.02
CA PRO A 79 1.81 14.90 7.23
C PRO A 79 1.67 13.51 7.84
N THR A 80 2.77 12.76 7.86
CA THR A 80 2.94 11.65 8.81
C THR A 80 4.26 11.86 9.53
N LEU A 81 4.44 13.07 10.07
CA LEU A 81 5.61 13.39 10.87
C LEU A 81 5.29 12.95 12.29
N ILE A 82 5.91 11.83 12.67
CA ILE A 82 6.17 11.52 14.08
C ILE A 82 6.89 12.76 14.63
N THR A 83 6.37 13.37 15.68
CA THR A 83 7.03 14.54 16.29
C THR A 83 8.41 14.12 16.82
N PRO A 84 9.39 15.04 16.92
CA PRO A 84 10.73 14.69 17.40
C PRO A 84 10.73 13.96 18.75
N ASN A 85 9.88 14.40 19.69
CA ASN A 85 9.73 13.76 21.00
C ASN A 85 9.23 12.31 20.88
N LEU A 86 8.27 12.09 19.98
CA LEU A 86 7.69 10.77 19.75
C LEU A 86 8.67 9.84 19.03
N TRP A 87 9.57 10.41 18.22
CA TRP A 87 10.64 9.67 17.57
C TRP A 87 11.69 9.18 18.59
N TYR A 88 12.01 9.99 19.59
CA TYR A 88 12.89 9.57 20.70
C TYR A 88 12.33 8.34 21.43
N ASP A 89 11.03 8.32 21.70
CA ASP A 89 10.39 7.14 22.31
C ASP A 89 10.47 5.92 21.37
N VAL A 90 10.18 6.10 20.08
CA VAL A 90 10.30 5.04 19.07
C VAL A 90 11.73 4.47 19.03
N GLU A 91 12.75 5.32 19.06
CA GLU A 91 14.16 4.94 19.09
C GLU A 91 14.49 4.10 20.33
N LYS A 92 14.02 4.50 21.52
CA LYS A 92 14.20 3.74 22.76
C LYS A 92 13.66 2.31 22.64
N TYR A 93 12.46 2.13 22.08
CA TYR A 93 11.89 0.79 21.91
C TYR A 93 12.56 -0.01 20.79
N LEU A 94 13.03 0.66 19.72
CA LEU A 94 13.81 -0.01 18.66
C LEU A 94 15.13 -0.56 19.20
N ASN A 95 15.80 0.14 20.10
CA ASN A 95 17.04 -0.34 20.74
C ASN A 95 16.81 -1.59 21.61
N ILE A 96 15.60 -1.76 22.17
CA ILE A 96 15.18 -2.97 22.92
C ILE A 96 14.62 -4.04 21.95
N GLN A 97 14.79 -3.86 20.64
CA GLN A 97 14.32 -4.75 19.58
C GLN A 97 12.80 -4.98 19.58
N TRP A 98 12.00 -3.98 19.94
CA TRP A 98 10.55 -4.08 19.77
C TRP A 98 10.16 -4.01 18.30
N SER A 99 9.15 -4.80 17.91
CA SER A 99 8.59 -4.70 16.57
C SER A 99 7.83 -3.37 16.40
N PRO A 100 7.81 -2.76 15.20
CA PRO A 100 7.04 -1.54 14.94
C PRO A 100 5.55 -1.63 15.30
N LYS A 101 4.97 -2.85 15.28
CA LYS A 101 3.59 -3.09 15.72
C LYS A 101 3.42 -2.97 17.24
N GLN A 102 4.39 -3.46 18.02
CA GLN A 102 4.41 -3.29 19.48
C GLN A 102 4.60 -1.83 19.86
N ILE A 103 5.56 -1.14 19.21
CA ILE A 103 5.81 0.28 19.43
C ILE A 103 4.56 1.12 19.11
N SER A 104 3.88 0.81 18.02
CA SER A 104 2.61 1.43 17.61
C SER A 104 1.53 1.30 18.68
N SER A 105 1.41 0.13 19.31
CA SER A 105 0.44 -0.13 20.39
C SER A 105 0.74 0.66 21.66
N GLN A 106 2.00 1.01 21.91
CA GLN A 106 2.43 1.69 23.13
C GLN A 106 2.31 3.22 23.02
N ILE A 107 2.65 3.78 21.86
CA ILE A 107 2.83 5.22 21.66
C ILE A 107 1.63 5.87 20.94
N GLY A 108 0.72 5.06 20.37
CA GLY A 108 -0.45 5.57 19.63
C GLY A 108 -0.12 6.08 18.22
N VAL A 109 1.05 5.71 17.68
CA VAL A 109 1.46 6.02 16.30
C VAL A 109 1.14 4.87 15.38
N SER A 110 0.73 5.12 14.14
CA SER A 110 0.58 4.04 13.15
C SER A 110 1.93 3.35 12.88
N PHE A 111 1.98 2.02 12.98
CA PHE A 111 3.17 1.24 12.63
C PHE A 111 3.67 1.54 11.20
N THR A 112 2.78 1.93 10.28
CA THR A 112 3.18 2.36 8.92
C THR A 112 4.04 3.62 8.95
N SER A 113 3.74 4.57 9.83
CA SER A 113 4.54 5.79 10.01
C SER A 113 5.92 5.46 10.56
N ILE A 114 6.01 4.52 11.51
CA ILE A 114 7.28 4.02 12.05
C ILE A 114 8.12 3.42 10.93
N TYR A 115 7.55 2.54 10.11
CA TYR A 115 8.25 1.98 8.94
C TYR A 115 8.70 3.03 7.94
N ARG A 116 7.91 4.07 7.68
CA ARG A 116 8.31 5.18 6.79
C ARG A 116 9.53 5.92 7.33
N CYS A 117 9.59 6.18 8.64
CA CYS A 117 10.74 6.84 9.24
C CYS A 117 11.99 5.95 9.22
N ILE A 118 11.87 4.66 9.53
CA ILE A 118 12.98 3.70 9.41
C ILE A 118 13.48 3.62 7.96
N GLN A 119 12.57 3.64 6.97
CA GLN A 119 12.96 3.63 5.56
C GLN A 119 13.68 4.92 5.14
N LYS A 120 13.27 6.08 5.66
CA LYS A 120 13.95 7.36 5.44
C LYS A 120 15.35 7.36 6.05
N ASP A 121 15.47 6.90 7.30
CA ASP A 121 16.75 6.73 7.99
C ASP A 121 17.70 5.82 7.19
N LYS A 122 17.20 4.68 6.72
CA LYS A 122 17.96 3.76 5.86
C LYS A 122 18.44 4.42 4.56
N ILE A 123 17.61 5.26 3.91
CA ILE A 123 18.02 5.99 2.70
C ILE A 123 19.09 7.05 3.03
N ALA A 124 19.04 7.64 4.22
CA ALA A 124 20.04 8.57 4.71
C ALA A 124 21.33 7.89 5.22
N GLY A 125 21.40 6.55 5.24
CA GLY A 125 22.55 5.78 5.71
C GLY A 125 22.53 5.44 7.21
N GLY A 126 21.40 5.64 7.89
CA GLY A 126 21.22 5.25 9.28
C GLY A 126 21.04 3.74 9.49
N PHE A 127 20.95 3.33 10.76
CA PHE A 127 21.01 1.93 11.18
C PHE A 127 19.72 1.41 11.82
N PHE A 128 18.65 2.20 11.96
CA PHE A 128 17.45 1.73 12.70
C PHE A 128 16.79 0.50 12.07
N TYR A 129 17.02 0.25 10.79
CA TYR A 129 16.51 -0.94 10.12
C TYR A 129 17.15 -2.24 10.62
N THR A 130 18.33 -2.21 11.24
CA THR A 130 19.03 -3.41 11.75
C THR A 130 18.33 -3.99 12.97
N HIS A 131 17.62 -3.16 13.73
CA HIS A 131 16.85 -3.57 14.92
C HIS A 131 15.53 -4.29 14.58
N LEU A 132 15.17 -4.40 13.30
CA LEU A 132 13.95 -5.10 12.87
C LEU A 132 14.23 -6.60 12.75
N HIS A 133 13.43 -7.42 13.46
CA HIS A 133 13.56 -8.89 13.48
C HIS A 133 13.43 -9.60 12.10
N PHE A 134 12.93 -8.92 11.07
CA PHE A 134 12.70 -9.50 9.74
C PHE A 134 13.63 -8.92 8.67
N LEU A 135 14.94 -9.05 8.86
CA LEU A 135 15.93 -8.55 7.89
C LEU A 135 15.93 -9.33 6.58
N ASN A 136 15.56 -10.60 6.59
CA ASN A 136 15.55 -11.47 5.42
C ASN A 136 14.49 -12.55 5.60
N GLN A 137 13.29 -12.34 5.09
CA GLN A 137 12.45 -13.50 4.81
C GLN A 137 13.20 -14.33 3.76
N ARG A 138 13.76 -15.48 4.17
CA ARG A 138 14.14 -16.52 3.20
C ARG A 138 12.91 -16.73 2.34
N LYS A 139 13.01 -16.40 1.04
CA LYS A 139 11.99 -16.79 0.08
C LYS A 139 11.76 -18.28 0.30
N ARG A 140 10.53 -18.68 0.63
CA ARG A 140 10.18 -20.11 0.68
C ARG A 140 10.62 -20.69 -0.66
N LYS A 141 11.52 -21.67 -0.63
CA LYS A 141 11.87 -22.47 -1.81
C LYS A 141 10.64 -23.29 -2.15
N TYR A 142 9.73 -22.75 -2.95
CA TYR A 142 8.68 -23.53 -3.58
C TYR A 142 9.34 -24.42 -4.65
N GLY A 143 9.02 -25.72 -4.66
CA GLY A 143 9.40 -26.62 -5.76
C GLY A 143 10.42 -27.73 -5.46
N TYR A 144 10.72 -28.06 -4.19
CA TYR A 144 11.42 -29.32 -3.91
C TYR A 144 10.38 -30.43 -3.65
N PRO A 145 10.48 -31.60 -4.30
CA PRO A 145 9.64 -32.74 -3.96
C PRO A 145 9.87 -33.12 -2.49
N GLU A 146 8.78 -33.32 -1.73
CA GLU A 146 8.86 -33.81 -0.35
C GLU A 146 9.56 -35.18 -0.33
N THR A 147 10.76 -35.24 0.22
CA THR A 147 11.54 -36.49 0.42
C THR A 147 11.24 -37.17 1.75
N GLN A 148 10.58 -36.46 2.67
CA GLN A 148 10.08 -37.03 3.91
C GLN A 148 8.81 -37.80 3.57
N GLY A 149 8.91 -39.12 3.39
CA GLY A 149 7.77 -39.99 3.05
C GLY A 149 6.57 -39.83 3.98
N GLN A 150 5.44 -40.44 3.63
CA GLN A 150 4.22 -40.33 4.45
C GLN A 150 4.45 -40.90 5.86
N ILE A 151 4.15 -40.11 6.89
CA ILE A 151 4.17 -40.54 8.30
C ILE A 151 3.28 -41.78 8.43
N SER A 152 3.86 -42.92 8.83
CA SER A 152 3.08 -44.14 9.05
C SER A 152 2.06 -43.92 10.17
N ASN A 153 0.88 -44.53 10.04
CA ASN A 153 -0.22 -44.43 11.01
C ASN A 153 -0.85 -43.04 11.19
N ARG A 154 -0.73 -42.13 10.20
CA ARG A 154 -1.49 -40.86 10.24
C ARG A 154 -3.00 -41.14 10.24
N LYS A 155 -3.68 -40.82 11.35
CA LYS A 155 -5.15 -40.85 11.42
C LYS A 155 -5.72 -39.61 10.71
N ASN A 156 -6.63 -39.84 9.77
CA ASN A 156 -7.37 -38.75 9.10
C ASN A 156 -8.12 -37.91 10.14
N ILE A 157 -8.15 -36.58 9.97
CA ILE A 157 -8.85 -35.66 10.88
C ILE A 157 -10.31 -36.07 11.09
N ARG A 158 -10.98 -36.57 10.03
CA ARG A 158 -12.37 -37.06 10.09
C ARG A 158 -12.54 -38.34 10.91
N LYS A 159 -11.45 -39.08 11.16
CA LYS A 159 -11.42 -40.32 11.96
C LYS A 159 -10.92 -40.07 13.39
N ARG A 160 -10.79 -38.81 13.82
CA ARG A 160 -10.42 -38.45 15.21
C ARG A 160 -11.61 -38.40 16.16
N SER A 161 -12.83 -38.36 15.63
CA SER A 161 -14.06 -38.26 16.42
C SER A 161 -14.48 -39.63 16.94
N ASP A 162 -13.83 -40.09 18.01
CA ASP A 162 -14.36 -41.14 18.92
C ASP A 162 -13.96 -40.87 20.38
N LEU A 163 -13.62 -39.62 20.73
CA LEU A 163 -13.28 -39.22 22.12
C LEU A 163 -14.38 -38.41 22.82
N ASN A 164 -15.58 -38.32 22.24
CA ASN A 164 -16.72 -37.60 22.84
C ASN A 164 -17.85 -38.54 23.31
N HIS A 165 -17.57 -39.81 23.57
CA HIS A 165 -18.58 -40.74 24.11
C HIS A 165 -18.77 -40.62 25.65
N TYR A 166 -18.26 -39.56 26.28
CA TYR A 166 -18.34 -39.34 27.73
C TYR A 166 -18.99 -37.99 28.12
N THR A 167 -20.03 -37.55 27.42
CA THR A 167 -20.70 -36.29 27.79
C THR A 167 -22.23 -36.34 27.86
N ASN A 168 -22.87 -37.52 27.84
CA ASN A 168 -24.33 -37.59 27.97
C ASN A 168 -24.85 -38.32 29.22
N GLU A 169 -24.14 -39.30 29.80
CA GLU A 169 -24.57 -39.90 31.07
C GLU A 169 -24.26 -39.01 32.28
N TYR A 170 -23.14 -38.27 32.27
CA TYR A 170 -22.72 -37.42 33.41
C TYR A 170 -23.51 -36.12 33.56
N ILE A 171 -24.12 -35.62 32.48
CA ILE A 171 -24.94 -34.38 32.53
C ILE A 171 -26.35 -34.69 33.05
N ALA A 172 -26.88 -35.91 32.83
CA ALA A 172 -28.19 -36.31 33.34
C ALA A 172 -28.23 -36.37 34.88
N GLU A 173 -27.16 -36.82 35.54
CA GLU A 173 -27.08 -36.92 37.01
C GLU A 173 -27.04 -35.56 37.73
N ILE A 174 -26.54 -34.51 37.08
CA ILE A 174 -26.44 -33.16 37.68
C ILE A 174 -27.79 -32.41 37.60
N THR A 175 -28.68 -32.79 36.70
CA THR A 175 -29.92 -32.03 36.43
C THR A 175 -31.13 -32.51 37.23
N TYR A 176 -31.02 -33.61 37.99
CA TYR A 176 -32.13 -34.23 38.76
C TYR A 176 -31.88 -34.32 40.28
N ARG A 177 -30.98 -33.50 40.83
CA ARG A 177 -30.75 -33.38 42.27
C ARG A 177 -30.96 -31.95 42.74
#